data_AF-A0A7C7IZ13-F1
#
_entry.id   AF-A0A7C7IZ13-F1
#
_cell.length_a   1.000
_cell.length_b   1.000
_cell.length_c   1.000
_cell.angle_alpha   90.00
_cell.angle_beta   90.00
_cell.angle_gamma   90.00
#
_symmetry.space_group_name_H-M   'P 1'
#
loop_
_entity.id
_entity.type
_entity.pdbx_description
1 polymer ?
#
loop_
_entity_poly.entity_id
_entity_poly.type
_entity_poly.pdbx_seq_one_letter_code
_entity_poly.pdbx_strand_id
1 'polypeptide(L)'
;MDFKLRSLFDLRLRSAKKIILSSMALILFVFILSSCLGAPTLNGNSIYQDGKERISITSRDLVFDSLEKKWISSTYFDRGMKYEGSQLEVISFSDLFKKYSPDKNLDAILLNCADDYQGIISINDVKNYDLQLALKIKLPQGSDRPDWLQPLLIVVPNHAKPPFSERFFTANIIELHFVRLADYYAPLESLGLRNAYAQFGLELFKDNCLFCHSIQKVGGNKGTSLLSAFDLMSGDGKNRFKEKFFKMHGRGNITKQNTGQFLTNDQFDALLEFLHEISANN
;
A
#
# COMPACT_ATOMS: atom_id res chain seq x y z
N MET A 1 13.73 -18.56 -47.42
CA MET A 1 14.07 -19.74 -48.24
C MET A 1 15.58 -19.76 -48.38
N ASP A 2 16.19 -20.84 -47.87
CA ASP A 2 17.58 -21.30 -48.00
C ASP A 2 18.75 -20.46 -47.45
N PHE A 3 19.04 -20.71 -46.16
CA PHE A 3 20.36 -20.57 -45.56
C PHE A 3 21.15 -21.87 -45.77
N LYS A 4 22.25 -21.82 -46.52
CA LYS A 4 23.11 -22.97 -46.81
C LYS A 4 24.33 -22.98 -45.87
N LEU A 5 24.49 -24.13 -45.22
CA LEU A 5 25.59 -24.52 -44.34
C LEU A 5 26.96 -24.68 -45.06
N ARG A 6 28.03 -24.58 -44.25
CA ARG A 6 29.40 -25.17 -44.36
C ARG A 6 30.52 -24.37 -45.05
N SER A 7 31.46 -23.89 -44.22
CA SER A 7 32.84 -24.41 -44.05
C SER A 7 33.29 -23.98 -42.63
N LEU A 8 33.82 -24.75 -41.68
CA LEU A 8 34.66 -25.95 -41.59
C LEU A 8 36.07 -25.79 -42.19
N PHE A 9 37.05 -25.81 -41.26
CA PHE A 9 38.49 -26.10 -41.38
C PHE A 9 39.49 -24.94 -41.52
N ASP A 10 40.01 -24.52 -40.36
CA ASP A 10 41.44 -24.62 -39.98
C ASP A 10 41.52 -24.53 -38.43
N LEU A 11 41.66 -25.62 -37.65
CA LEU A 11 42.90 -26.35 -37.29
C LEU A 11 44.07 -25.39 -37.02
N ARG A 12 44.67 -25.27 -35.82
CA ARG A 12 45.33 -26.34 -35.03
C ARG A 12 45.91 -25.80 -33.71
N LEU A 13 45.84 -26.63 -32.65
CA LEU A 13 46.91 -26.99 -31.67
C LEU A 13 47.64 -25.85 -30.92
N ARG A 14 47.67 -25.76 -29.58
CA ARG A 14 48.07 -26.69 -28.50
C ARG A 14 47.56 -26.09 -27.17
N SER A 15 46.86 -26.75 -26.24
CA SER A 15 47.14 -27.99 -25.48
C SER A 15 48.43 -27.94 -24.65
N ALA A 16 48.30 -27.68 -23.34
CA ALA A 16 48.40 -28.71 -22.28
C ALA A 16 49.19 -28.29 -21.00
N LYS A 17 48.49 -28.39 -19.87
CA LYS A 17 48.84 -29.12 -18.62
C LYS A 17 50.07 -28.73 -17.78
N LYS A 18 49.79 -28.48 -16.49
CA LYS A 18 50.18 -29.25 -15.27
C LYS A 18 49.78 -28.41 -14.04
N ILE A 19 48.89 -28.79 -13.11
CA ILE A 19 48.82 -29.90 -12.13
C ILE A 19 50.08 -30.01 -11.25
N ILE A 20 49.98 -29.59 -9.97
CA ILE A 20 50.43 -30.18 -8.68
C ILE A 20 49.68 -29.37 -7.59
N LEU A 21 48.67 -29.83 -6.82
CA LEU A 21 48.45 -30.91 -5.83
C LEU A 21 49.09 -30.69 -4.42
N SER A 22 48.27 -30.94 -3.39
CA SER A 22 48.60 -31.20 -1.96
C SER A 22 48.81 -29.96 -1.09
N SER A 23 48.29 -29.82 0.15
CA SER A 23 47.82 -30.82 1.13
C SER A 23 47.23 -30.14 2.39
N MET A 24 46.22 -30.78 3.01
CA MET A 24 45.83 -30.72 4.44
C MET A 24 45.23 -29.38 4.96
N ALA A 25 44.12 -29.30 5.70
CA ALA A 25 43.60 -30.24 6.67
C ALA A 25 42.06 -30.27 6.70
N LEU A 26 41.58 -31.49 6.88
CA LEU A 26 40.24 -31.91 7.24
C LEU A 26 39.93 -31.44 8.67
N ILE A 27 38.91 -30.61 8.88
CA ILE A 27 38.19 -30.60 10.16
C ILE A 27 36.71 -30.80 9.84
N LEU A 28 36.32 -32.06 9.97
CA LEU A 28 34.96 -32.51 10.14
C LEU A 28 34.52 -32.05 11.54
N PHE A 29 33.46 -31.23 11.64
CA PHE A 29 32.65 -31.16 12.85
C PHE A 29 31.20 -31.40 12.45
N VAL A 30 30.81 -32.66 12.62
CA VAL A 30 29.43 -33.12 12.73
C VAL A 30 29.02 -32.93 14.18
N PHE A 31 28.03 -32.08 14.49
CA PHE A 31 27.13 -32.24 15.65
C PHE A 31 25.88 -31.35 15.40
N ILE A 32 24.77 -31.95 14.95
CA ILE A 32 23.51 -32.22 15.67
C ILE A 32 22.66 -30.96 15.98
N LEU A 33 21.41 -31.04 15.50
CA LEU A 33 20.24 -30.20 15.78
C LEU A 33 20.18 -29.66 17.22
N SER A 34 19.91 -28.35 17.36
CA SER A 34 18.91 -27.86 18.31
C SER A 34 18.51 -26.43 17.99
N SER A 35 17.21 -26.30 17.76
CA SER A 35 16.28 -25.20 17.93
C SER A 35 16.74 -24.02 18.81
N CYS A 36 16.11 -22.86 18.50
CA CYS A 36 15.90 -21.68 19.35
C CYS A 36 17.05 -20.64 19.36
N LEU A 37 16.83 -19.31 19.33
CA LEU A 37 15.64 -18.51 19.61
C LEU A 37 15.90 -17.06 19.10
N GLY A 38 14.88 -16.46 18.48
CA GLY A 38 14.55 -15.04 18.63
C GLY A 38 15.30 -13.98 17.81
N ALA A 39 14.91 -13.81 16.54
CA ALA A 39 14.89 -12.45 15.98
C ALA A 39 13.79 -11.66 16.72
N PRO A 40 14.01 -10.39 17.10
CA PRO A 40 12.97 -9.61 17.76
C PRO A 40 11.88 -9.32 16.74
N THR A 41 10.78 -10.07 16.83
CA THR A 41 9.48 -9.61 16.36
C THR A 41 9.25 -8.25 16.99
N LEU A 42 9.09 -7.23 16.15
CA LEU A 42 8.57 -5.94 16.58
C LEU A 42 7.25 -6.20 17.31
N ASN A 43 7.30 -6.10 18.63
CA ASN A 43 6.16 -5.90 19.50
C ASN A 43 5.47 -4.60 19.07
N GLY A 44 4.62 -4.68 18.04
CA GLY A 44 3.39 -3.92 18.05
C GLY A 44 2.47 -4.68 18.99
N ASN A 45 2.22 -4.13 20.17
CA ASN A 45 1.40 -4.74 21.21
C ASN A 45 0.17 -5.45 20.61
N SER A 46 -0.05 -6.70 21.01
CA SER A 46 -1.39 -7.24 21.08
C SER A 46 -2.21 -6.29 21.94
N ILE A 47 -2.95 -5.38 21.30
CA ILE A 47 -3.87 -4.48 22.00
C ILE A 47 -5.18 -5.27 22.13
N TYR A 48 -5.28 -6.02 23.23
CA TYR A 48 -6.56 -6.44 23.75
C TYR A 48 -7.46 -5.20 23.89
N GLN A 49 -8.58 -5.18 23.18
CA GLN A 49 -9.69 -4.31 23.53
C GLN A 49 -10.68 -5.15 24.36
N ASP A 50 -10.82 -4.78 25.62
CA ASP A 50 -11.89 -5.26 26.51
C ASP A 50 -11.98 -6.79 26.69
N GLY A 51 -10.83 -7.48 26.69
CA GLY A 51 -10.76 -8.92 26.94
C GLY A 51 -11.23 -9.81 25.77
N LYS A 52 -11.54 -9.24 24.60
CA LYS A 52 -11.79 -10.00 23.36
C LYS A 52 -10.56 -9.97 22.45
N GLU A 53 -10.29 -11.10 21.83
CA GLU A 53 -9.26 -11.23 20.81
C GLU A 53 -9.59 -10.30 19.63
N ARG A 54 -8.62 -9.48 19.22
CA ARG A 54 -8.79 -8.57 18.09
C ARG A 54 -9.01 -9.40 16.83
N ILE A 55 -10.19 -9.26 16.22
CA ILE A 55 -10.51 -9.95 14.97
C ILE A 55 -9.58 -9.42 13.88
N SER A 56 -8.65 -10.26 13.44
CA SER A 56 -7.79 -10.04 12.29
C SER A 56 -8.24 -10.96 11.15
N ILE A 57 -8.63 -10.36 10.03
CA ILE A 57 -9.05 -11.09 8.83
C ILE A 57 -7.87 -11.08 7.86
N THR A 58 -7.29 -12.25 7.60
CA THR A 58 -6.15 -12.37 6.67
C THR A 58 -6.61 -12.88 5.31
N SER A 59 -5.78 -12.74 4.29
CA SER A 59 -6.04 -13.24 2.93
C SER A 59 -6.34 -14.75 2.83
N ARG A 60 -6.03 -15.52 3.89
CA ARG A 60 -6.25 -16.98 3.96
C ARG A 60 -7.52 -17.36 4.71
N ASP A 61 -8.30 -16.38 5.14
CA ASP A 61 -9.51 -16.62 5.91
C ASP A 61 -10.60 -17.30 5.06
N LEU A 62 -11.18 -18.38 5.57
CA LEU A 62 -12.20 -19.17 4.89
C LEU A 62 -13.52 -18.41 4.72
N VAL A 63 -13.70 -17.26 5.40
CA VAL A 63 -14.87 -16.41 5.24
C VAL A 63 -15.08 -16.01 3.79
N PHE A 64 -14.00 -15.79 3.03
CA PHE A 64 -14.06 -15.42 1.62
C PHE A 64 -14.66 -16.52 0.74
N ASP A 65 -14.52 -17.78 1.12
CA ASP A 65 -15.13 -18.90 0.41
C ASP A 65 -16.65 -18.95 0.63
N SER A 66 -17.11 -18.48 1.79
CA SER A 66 -18.52 -18.49 2.19
C SER A 66 -19.36 -17.33 1.64
N LEU A 67 -18.71 -16.29 1.11
CA LEU A 67 -19.36 -15.09 0.60
C LEU A 67 -19.66 -15.21 -0.90
N GLU A 68 -20.77 -14.60 -1.33
CA GLU A 68 -21.16 -14.55 -2.73
C GLU A 68 -20.10 -13.80 -3.56
N LYS A 69 -19.64 -14.45 -4.63
CA LYS A 69 -18.66 -13.90 -5.56
C LYS A 69 -19.36 -13.50 -6.84
N LYS A 70 -19.10 -12.29 -7.32
CA LYS A 70 -19.64 -11.79 -8.60
C LYS A 70 -18.57 -11.03 -9.37
N TRP A 71 -18.65 -11.10 -10.69
CA TRP A 71 -17.83 -10.26 -11.56
C TRP A 71 -18.52 -8.92 -11.78
N ILE A 72 -17.79 -7.82 -11.57
CA ILE A 72 -18.27 -6.46 -11.82
C ILE A 72 -17.22 -5.68 -12.63
N SER A 73 -17.68 -4.65 -13.34
CA SER A 73 -16.82 -3.58 -13.83
C SER A 73 -16.77 -2.41 -12.83
N SER A 74 -15.70 -1.62 -12.92
CA SER A 74 -15.54 -0.39 -12.13
C SER A 74 -14.93 0.72 -12.99
N THR A 75 -15.76 1.63 -13.46
CA THR A 75 -15.34 2.85 -14.17
C THR A 75 -14.53 3.78 -13.26
N TYR A 76 -14.77 3.71 -11.95
CA TYR A 76 -13.98 4.41 -10.94
C TYR A 76 -12.53 3.91 -10.93
N PHE A 77 -12.35 2.59 -10.85
CA PHE A 77 -11.04 1.96 -10.90
C PHE A 77 -10.33 2.24 -12.24
N ASP A 78 -11.04 2.03 -13.35
CA ASP A 78 -10.52 2.26 -14.70
C ASP A 78 -10.04 3.70 -14.88
N ARG A 79 -10.82 4.69 -14.41
CA ARG A 79 -10.46 6.11 -14.45
C ARG A 79 -9.18 6.41 -13.67
N GLY A 80 -9.04 5.87 -12.45
CA GLY A 80 -7.86 6.12 -11.62
C GLY A 80 -6.60 5.46 -12.19
N MET A 81 -6.74 4.21 -12.61
CA MET A 81 -5.63 3.40 -13.09
C MET A 81 -5.32 3.58 -14.58
N LYS A 82 -6.13 4.36 -15.29
CA LYS A 82 -6.07 4.54 -16.76
C LYS A 82 -6.17 3.22 -17.51
N TYR A 83 -7.10 2.37 -17.09
CA TYR A 83 -7.54 1.20 -17.84
C TYR A 83 -8.89 1.46 -18.47
N GLU A 84 -9.36 0.53 -19.28
CA GLU A 84 -10.70 0.55 -19.86
C GLU A 84 -11.27 -0.86 -19.92
N GLY A 85 -12.38 -1.12 -19.23
CA GLY A 85 -13.05 -2.42 -19.28
C GLY A 85 -12.42 -3.47 -18.36
N SER A 86 -11.87 -3.06 -17.21
CA SER A 86 -11.47 -4.04 -16.20
C SER A 86 -12.67 -4.84 -15.68
N GLN A 87 -12.39 -6.08 -15.28
CA GLN A 87 -13.35 -6.96 -14.62
C GLN A 87 -12.76 -7.44 -13.30
N LEU A 88 -13.55 -7.37 -12.24
CA LEU A 88 -13.13 -7.63 -10.87
C LEU A 88 -14.07 -8.68 -10.27
N GLU A 89 -13.53 -9.80 -9.80
CA GLU A 89 -14.31 -10.77 -9.02
C GLU A 89 -14.32 -10.27 -7.58
N VAL A 90 -15.48 -9.93 -7.06
CA VAL A 90 -15.61 -9.24 -5.78
C VAL A 90 -16.52 -9.98 -4.81
N ILE A 91 -16.32 -9.67 -3.53
CA ILE A 91 -17.28 -9.90 -2.44
C ILE A 91 -17.71 -8.57 -1.83
N SER A 92 -18.87 -8.56 -1.16
CA SER A 92 -19.36 -7.38 -0.45
C SER A 92 -18.66 -7.19 0.89
N PHE A 93 -18.11 -5.99 1.14
CA PHE A 93 -17.64 -5.63 2.48
C PHE A 93 -18.78 -5.64 3.49
N SER A 94 -19.98 -5.21 3.11
CA SER A 94 -21.14 -5.25 4.00
C SER A 94 -21.48 -6.67 4.47
N ASP A 95 -21.38 -7.66 3.58
CA ASP A 95 -21.64 -9.06 3.95
C ASP A 95 -20.48 -9.67 4.75
N LEU A 96 -19.24 -9.28 4.45
CA LEU A 96 -18.09 -9.60 5.30
C LEU A 96 -18.32 -9.10 6.73
N PHE A 97 -18.80 -7.86 6.91
CA PHE A 97 -19.01 -7.30 8.25
C PHE A 97 -20.16 -7.98 8.98
N LYS A 98 -21.20 -8.41 8.28
CA LYS A 98 -22.28 -9.21 8.88
C LYS A 98 -21.75 -10.53 9.46
N LYS A 99 -20.80 -11.20 8.78
CA LYS A 99 -20.20 -12.45 9.27
C LYS A 99 -19.46 -12.26 10.59
N TYR A 100 -18.72 -11.15 10.72
CA TYR A 100 -17.95 -10.87 11.93
C TYR A 100 -18.72 -10.13 13.02
N SER A 101 -19.77 -9.40 12.66
CA SER A 101 -20.60 -8.60 13.57
C SER A 101 -19.76 -7.76 14.55
N PRO A 102 -18.95 -6.80 14.04
CA PRO A 102 -18.04 -6.02 14.87
C PRO A 102 -18.80 -5.28 15.98
N ASP A 103 -18.09 -4.98 17.08
CA ASP A 103 -18.64 -4.19 18.18
C ASP A 103 -19.17 -2.84 17.66
N LYS A 104 -20.28 -2.36 18.25
CA LYS A 104 -20.95 -1.11 17.83
C LYS A 104 -20.04 0.12 17.91
N ASN A 105 -19.00 0.05 18.73
CA ASN A 105 -18.03 1.13 18.89
C ASN A 105 -16.97 1.16 17.77
N LEU A 106 -16.82 0.09 16.99
CA LEU A 106 -15.88 0.01 15.87
C LEU A 106 -16.57 0.51 14.60
N ASP A 107 -16.06 1.60 14.04
CA ASP A 107 -16.69 2.36 12.96
C ASP A 107 -15.87 2.38 11.66
N ALA A 108 -14.70 1.74 11.64
CA ALA A 108 -13.84 1.63 10.47
C ALA A 108 -13.04 0.34 10.43
N ILE A 109 -12.37 0.15 9.30
CA ILE A 109 -11.47 -0.97 9.06
C ILE A 109 -10.14 -0.45 8.57
N LEU A 110 -9.10 -0.82 9.32
CA LEU A 110 -7.72 -0.65 8.96
C LEU A 110 -7.28 -1.78 8.03
N LEU A 111 -6.59 -1.43 6.95
CA LEU A 111 -6.18 -2.32 5.88
C LEU A 111 -4.66 -2.30 5.78
N ASN A 112 -4.01 -3.33 6.32
CA ASN A 112 -2.56 -3.47 6.21
C ASN A 112 -2.22 -4.15 4.88
N CYS A 113 -1.29 -3.57 4.12
CA CYS A 113 -0.89 -4.06 2.82
C CYS A 113 0.53 -4.62 2.86
N ALA A 114 0.88 -5.47 1.89
CA ALA A 114 2.18 -6.16 1.89
C ALA A 114 3.40 -5.25 1.65
N ASP A 115 3.19 -4.03 1.17
CA ASP A 115 4.22 -3.06 0.79
C ASP A 115 4.32 -1.87 1.76
N ASP A 116 3.94 -2.09 3.02
CA ASP A 116 3.85 -1.08 4.08
C ASP A 116 2.87 0.08 3.78
N TYR A 117 2.02 -0.05 2.76
CA TYR A 117 0.85 0.82 2.62
C TYR A 117 -0.19 0.46 3.68
N GLN A 118 -0.88 1.46 4.20
CA GLN A 118 -1.98 1.25 5.14
C GLN A 118 -3.20 2.05 4.70
N GLY A 119 -4.27 1.38 4.32
CA GLY A 119 -5.55 2.02 4.02
C GLY A 119 -6.47 2.04 5.24
N ILE A 120 -7.46 2.92 5.24
CA ILE A 120 -8.57 2.87 6.19
C ILE A 120 -9.86 3.31 5.50
N ILE A 121 -10.95 2.60 5.76
CA ILE A 121 -12.29 2.95 5.28
C ILE A 121 -13.28 2.90 6.43
N SER A 122 -14.22 3.85 6.45
CA SER A 122 -15.30 3.81 7.43
C SER A 122 -16.36 2.79 7.02
N ILE A 123 -17.03 2.20 8.01
CA ILE A 123 -18.21 1.35 7.77
C ILE A 123 -19.32 2.16 7.08
N ASN A 124 -19.38 3.47 7.31
CA ASN A 124 -20.31 4.37 6.64
C ASN A 124 -20.00 4.50 5.14
N ASP A 125 -18.73 4.64 4.76
CA ASP A 125 -18.32 4.67 3.34
C ASP A 125 -18.72 3.37 2.65
N VAL A 126 -18.50 2.23 3.31
CA VAL A 126 -18.90 0.91 2.79
C VAL A 126 -20.40 0.85 2.51
N LYS A 127 -21.23 1.34 3.44
CA LYS A 127 -22.69 1.35 3.28
C LYS A 127 -23.15 2.33 2.20
N ASN A 128 -22.59 3.54 2.19
CA ASN A 128 -23.03 4.61 1.29
C ASN A 128 -22.63 4.37 -0.16
N TYR A 129 -21.52 3.66 -0.38
CA TYR A 129 -20.94 3.47 -1.71
C TYR A 129 -20.91 2.01 -2.15
N ASP A 130 -21.53 1.10 -1.38
CA ASP A 130 -21.52 -0.35 -1.62
C ASP A 130 -20.09 -0.85 -1.93
N LEU A 131 -19.11 -0.42 -1.13
CA LEU A 131 -17.72 -0.78 -1.38
C LEU A 131 -17.57 -2.30 -1.39
N GLN A 132 -16.81 -2.81 -2.35
CA GLN A 132 -16.53 -4.23 -2.51
C GLN A 132 -15.04 -4.52 -2.30
N LEU A 133 -14.70 -5.79 -2.08
CA LEU A 133 -13.32 -6.26 -2.02
C LEU A 133 -13.07 -7.23 -3.19
N ALA A 134 -12.16 -6.88 -4.09
CA ALA A 134 -11.77 -7.73 -5.21
C ALA A 134 -10.86 -8.87 -4.77
N LEU A 135 -11.26 -10.10 -5.07
CA LEU A 135 -10.47 -11.31 -4.90
C LEU A 135 -9.67 -11.67 -6.16
N LYS A 136 -10.09 -11.18 -7.33
CA LYS A 136 -9.36 -11.30 -8.60
C LYS A 136 -9.48 -10.04 -9.44
N ILE A 137 -8.45 -9.77 -10.22
CA ILE A 137 -8.36 -8.63 -11.14
C ILE A 137 -8.08 -9.16 -12.54
N LYS A 138 -8.98 -8.86 -13.49
CA LYS A 138 -8.78 -9.13 -14.91
C LYS A 138 -8.72 -7.80 -15.66
N LEU A 139 -7.53 -7.50 -16.17
CA LEU A 139 -7.29 -6.31 -16.98
C LEU A 139 -7.42 -6.62 -18.49
N PRO A 140 -7.64 -5.61 -19.33
CA PRO A 140 -7.59 -5.76 -20.78
C PRO A 140 -6.25 -6.32 -21.26
N GLN A 141 -6.27 -7.08 -22.34
CA GLN A 141 -5.06 -7.64 -22.93
C GLN A 141 -4.06 -6.53 -23.31
N GLY A 142 -2.78 -6.74 -23.02
CA GLY A 142 -1.72 -5.75 -23.28
C GLY A 142 -1.62 -4.63 -22.23
N SER A 143 -2.45 -4.66 -21.18
CA SER A 143 -2.32 -3.73 -20.05
C SER A 143 -1.06 -4.01 -19.25
N ASP A 144 -0.27 -2.98 -18.98
CA ASP A 144 0.81 -3.03 -18.01
C ASP A 144 0.26 -2.93 -16.59
N ARG A 145 0.36 -4.01 -15.82
CA ARG A 145 -0.12 -4.11 -14.43
C ARG A 145 1.05 -3.87 -13.48
N PRO A 146 1.04 -2.79 -12.67
CA PRO A 146 2.12 -2.57 -11.71
C PRO A 146 2.10 -3.64 -10.62
N ASP A 147 3.28 -4.02 -10.11
CA ASP A 147 3.45 -5.13 -9.16
C ASP A 147 2.68 -4.94 -7.86
N TRP A 148 2.48 -3.69 -7.42
CA TRP A 148 1.72 -3.38 -6.21
C TRP A 148 0.21 -3.61 -6.37
N LEU A 149 -0.31 -3.61 -7.61
CA LEU A 149 -1.74 -3.82 -7.85
C LEU A 149 -2.03 -5.32 -7.74
N GLN A 150 -2.24 -5.82 -6.54
CA GLN A 150 -2.60 -7.21 -6.24
C GLN A 150 -4.08 -7.35 -5.83
N PRO A 151 -4.65 -8.57 -5.84
CA PRO A 151 -5.97 -8.82 -5.26
C PRO A 151 -6.05 -8.42 -3.79
N LEU A 152 -7.27 -8.51 -3.23
CA LEU A 152 -7.67 -7.84 -2.00
C LEU A 152 -7.46 -6.34 -2.17
N LEU A 153 -8.26 -5.80 -3.10
CA LEU A 153 -8.31 -4.40 -3.52
C LEU A 153 -9.71 -3.86 -3.25
N ILE A 154 -9.80 -2.65 -2.71
CA ILE A 154 -11.09 -1.94 -2.60
C ILE A 154 -11.62 -1.64 -4.01
N VAL A 155 -12.90 -1.92 -4.23
CA VAL A 155 -13.58 -1.62 -5.49
C VAL A 155 -14.83 -0.80 -5.24
N VAL A 156 -14.94 0.31 -5.97
CA VAL A 156 -16.16 1.10 -6.07
C VAL A 156 -16.99 0.59 -7.27
N PRO A 157 -18.20 0.05 -7.07
CA PRO A 157 -19.04 -0.42 -8.17
C PRO A 157 -19.61 0.74 -9.00
N ASN A 158 -19.92 0.51 -10.29
CA ASN A 158 -20.35 1.57 -11.23
C ASN A 158 -21.59 2.37 -10.81
N HIS A 159 -22.48 1.76 -10.02
CA HIS A 159 -23.70 2.45 -9.58
C HIS A 159 -23.40 3.45 -8.43
N ALA A 160 -22.28 3.27 -7.72
CA ALA A 160 -21.85 4.15 -6.66
C ALA A 160 -21.19 5.41 -7.22
N LYS A 161 -21.30 6.52 -6.46
CA LYS A 161 -20.76 7.83 -6.84
C LYS A 161 -20.02 8.51 -5.68
N PRO A 162 -18.97 7.87 -5.11
CA PRO A 162 -18.17 8.52 -4.08
C PRO A 162 -17.33 9.67 -4.66
N PRO A 163 -16.82 10.57 -3.80
CA PRO A 163 -15.70 11.42 -4.14
C PRO A 163 -14.52 10.60 -4.68
N PHE A 164 -13.77 11.20 -5.60
CA PHE A 164 -12.57 10.57 -6.14
C PHE A 164 -11.43 10.72 -5.12
N SER A 165 -10.89 9.62 -4.57
CA SER A 165 -9.94 9.62 -3.44
C SER A 165 -9.01 8.40 -3.48
N GLU A 166 -7.73 8.62 -3.13
CA GLU A 166 -6.68 7.59 -3.11
C GLU A 166 -7.04 6.41 -2.19
N ARG A 167 -7.74 6.65 -1.07
CA ARG A 167 -8.09 5.60 -0.09
C ARG A 167 -8.89 4.45 -0.71
N PHE A 168 -9.68 4.72 -1.75
CA PHE A 168 -10.48 3.70 -2.44
C PHE A 168 -9.69 2.89 -3.47
N PHE A 169 -8.39 3.12 -3.60
CA PHE A 169 -7.46 2.33 -4.42
C PHE A 169 -6.54 1.43 -3.59
N THR A 170 -6.81 1.28 -2.28
CA THR A 170 -6.04 0.39 -1.39
C THR A 170 -6.06 -1.04 -1.93
N ALA A 171 -4.88 -1.57 -2.27
CA ALA A 171 -4.68 -2.86 -2.90
C ALA A 171 -3.65 -3.70 -2.12
N ASN A 172 -3.48 -4.97 -2.50
CA ASN A 172 -2.47 -5.85 -1.90
C ASN A 172 -2.65 -5.97 -0.37
N ILE A 173 -3.90 -5.96 0.08
CA ILE A 173 -4.27 -6.04 1.49
C ILE A 173 -3.96 -7.46 1.97
N ILE A 174 -3.22 -7.57 3.06
CA ILE A 174 -2.88 -8.86 3.70
C ILE A 174 -3.69 -9.10 4.96
N GLU A 175 -4.20 -8.02 5.57
CA GLU A 175 -4.86 -8.06 6.86
C GLU A 175 -5.86 -6.91 7.03
N LEU A 176 -7.02 -7.20 7.63
CA LEU A 176 -8.06 -6.24 7.96
C LEU A 176 -8.34 -6.26 9.47
N HIS A 177 -8.44 -5.09 10.07
CA HIS A 177 -8.80 -4.93 11.49
C HIS A 177 -9.95 -3.95 11.65
N PHE A 178 -10.95 -4.33 12.44
CA PHE A 178 -11.92 -3.35 12.91
C PHE A 178 -11.28 -2.42 13.94
N VAL A 179 -11.51 -1.12 13.79
CA VAL A 179 -10.93 -0.06 14.63
C VAL A 179 -11.96 1.05 14.87
N ARG A 180 -11.67 1.93 15.83
CA ARG A 180 -12.35 3.22 15.99
C ARG A 180 -11.56 4.29 15.27
N LEU A 181 -12.18 5.07 14.39
CA LEU A 181 -11.53 6.18 13.69
C LEU A 181 -10.95 7.20 14.66
N ALA A 182 -11.70 7.52 15.71
CA ALA A 182 -11.26 8.44 16.75
C ALA A 182 -9.94 7.98 17.39
N ASP A 183 -9.81 6.70 17.74
CA ASP A 183 -8.57 6.17 18.31
C ASP A 183 -7.43 6.17 17.30
N TYR A 184 -7.72 5.78 16.05
CA TYR A 184 -6.72 5.71 14.99
C TYR A 184 -6.12 7.08 14.67
N TYR A 185 -6.96 8.12 14.61
CA TYR A 185 -6.54 9.49 14.27
C TYR A 185 -6.17 10.37 15.47
N ALA A 186 -6.46 9.95 16.71
CA ALA A 186 -6.16 10.72 17.91
C ALA A 186 -4.71 11.28 17.98
N PRO A 187 -3.66 10.55 17.58
CA PRO A 187 -2.32 11.12 17.55
C PRO A 187 -2.21 12.34 16.63
N LEU A 188 -2.83 12.30 15.45
CA LEU A 188 -2.81 13.41 14.50
C LEU A 188 -3.60 14.62 14.99
N GLU A 189 -4.67 14.41 15.75
CA GLU A 189 -5.45 15.50 16.36
C GLU A 189 -4.66 16.23 17.46
N SER A 190 -3.66 15.57 18.06
CA SER A 190 -2.79 16.15 19.08
C SER A 190 -1.64 17.01 18.52
N LEU A 191 -1.55 17.19 17.20
CA LEU A 191 -0.45 17.93 16.54
C LEU A 191 -0.43 19.44 16.84
N GLY A 192 -1.48 19.99 17.46
CA GLY A 192 -1.50 21.37 17.93
C GLY A 192 -1.44 22.42 16.82
N LEU A 193 -2.10 22.16 15.68
CA LEU A 193 -2.16 23.07 14.55
C LEU A 193 -2.88 24.38 14.95
N ARG A 194 -2.25 25.51 14.67
CA ARG A 194 -2.64 26.86 15.09
C ARG A 194 -3.53 27.56 14.07
N ASN A 195 -3.46 27.15 12.81
CA ASN A 195 -4.15 27.82 11.72
C ASN A 195 -5.13 26.89 10.98
N ALA A 196 -6.28 27.41 10.59
CA ALA A 196 -7.34 26.64 9.94
C ALA A 196 -6.93 26.08 8.56
N TYR A 197 -5.96 26.71 7.90
CA TYR A 197 -5.47 26.29 6.59
C TYR A 197 -4.57 25.04 6.70
N ALA A 198 -3.73 24.97 7.74
CA ALA A 198 -2.98 23.77 8.11
C ALA A 198 -3.90 22.66 8.60
N GLN A 199 -4.98 22.98 9.33
CA GLN A 199 -5.99 21.98 9.69
C GLN A 199 -6.64 21.37 8.43
N PHE A 200 -6.98 22.20 7.45
CA PHE A 200 -7.46 21.71 6.16
C PHE A 200 -6.41 20.87 5.44
N GLY A 201 -5.13 21.27 5.48
CA GLY A 201 -4.00 20.49 4.99
C GLY A 201 -3.86 19.11 5.65
N LEU A 202 -4.13 18.99 6.95
CA LEU A 202 -4.15 17.70 7.66
C LEU A 202 -5.26 16.78 7.13
N GLU A 203 -6.46 17.30 6.88
CA GLU A 203 -7.55 16.48 6.31
C GLU A 203 -7.19 16.00 4.89
N LEU A 204 -6.58 16.86 4.07
CA LEU A 204 -6.05 16.46 2.76
C LEU A 204 -4.94 15.40 2.89
N PHE A 205 -4.08 15.52 3.90
CA PHE A 205 -3.02 14.56 4.17
C PHE A 205 -3.59 13.19 4.56
N LYS A 206 -4.58 13.16 5.47
CA LYS A 206 -5.28 11.93 5.88
C LYS A 206 -5.89 11.20 4.69
N ASP A 207 -6.49 11.92 3.75
CA ASP A 207 -7.20 11.33 2.61
C ASP A 207 -6.29 10.84 1.46
N ASN A 208 -5.05 11.34 1.37
CA ASN A 208 -4.24 11.15 0.16
C ASN A 208 -2.78 10.73 0.42
N CYS A 209 -2.22 11.03 1.58
CA CYS A 209 -0.77 10.93 1.82
C CYS A 209 -0.44 10.00 2.99
N LEU A 210 -1.27 10.01 4.04
CA LEU A 210 -1.06 9.27 5.28
C LEU A 210 -0.83 7.77 5.05
N PHE A 211 -1.49 7.20 4.04
CA PHE A 211 -1.41 5.77 3.73
C PHE A 211 -0.03 5.32 3.26
N CYS A 212 0.80 6.25 2.79
CA CYS A 212 2.19 6.01 2.40
C CYS A 212 3.19 6.67 3.34
N HIS A 213 2.83 7.80 3.95
CA HIS A 213 3.74 8.69 4.67
C HIS A 213 3.26 8.88 6.10
N SER A 214 3.57 7.94 6.98
CA SER A 214 3.12 8.01 8.37
C SER A 214 3.56 9.29 9.10
N ILE A 215 2.71 9.75 10.00
CA ILE A 215 3.00 10.81 10.98
C ILE A 215 2.62 10.27 12.36
N GLN A 216 3.50 10.41 13.35
CA GLN A 216 3.30 9.89 14.70
C GLN A 216 2.84 8.41 14.75
N LYS A 217 3.38 7.57 13.86
CA LYS A 217 3.04 6.14 13.72
C LYS A 217 1.60 5.85 13.28
N VAL A 218 0.88 6.87 12.79
CA VAL A 218 -0.42 6.71 12.12
C VAL A 218 -0.16 6.68 10.61
N GLY A 219 -0.79 5.74 9.90
CA GLY A 219 -0.60 5.56 8.46
C GLY A 219 0.47 4.54 8.07
N GLY A 220 0.74 4.46 6.77
CA GLY A 220 1.70 3.50 6.22
C GLY A 220 3.12 4.05 6.14
N ASN A 221 4.06 3.16 5.82
CA ASN A 221 5.49 3.45 5.71
C ASN A 221 6.08 3.04 4.34
N LYS A 222 5.23 2.82 3.33
CA LYS A 222 5.64 2.58 1.94
C LYS A 222 6.50 3.72 1.39
N GLY A 223 6.13 4.95 1.73
CA GLY A 223 6.85 6.17 1.37
C GLY A 223 7.88 6.55 2.42
N THR A 224 8.81 7.41 2.03
CA THR A 224 9.81 7.94 2.99
C THR A 224 9.15 8.84 4.06
N SER A 225 9.77 8.92 5.23
CA SER A 225 9.41 9.92 6.25
C SER A 225 9.64 11.32 5.69
N LEU A 226 8.57 12.09 5.51
CA LEU A 226 8.63 13.41 4.87
C LEU A 226 9.40 14.42 5.71
N LEU A 227 9.17 14.44 7.02
CA LEU A 227 9.81 15.37 7.96
C LEU A 227 11.30 15.11 8.13
N SER A 228 11.75 13.88 7.88
CA SER A 228 13.17 13.52 7.89
C SER A 228 13.83 13.75 6.54
N ALA A 229 13.08 13.65 5.44
CA ALA A 229 13.60 13.74 4.08
C ALA A 229 13.73 15.17 3.54
N PHE A 230 12.97 16.12 4.10
CA PHE A 230 12.92 17.49 3.62
C PHE A 230 12.98 18.48 4.79
N ASP A 231 13.80 19.52 4.63
CA ASP A 231 13.77 20.69 5.51
C ASP A 231 12.63 21.62 5.06
N LEU A 232 11.44 21.42 5.62
CA LEU A 232 10.26 22.21 5.25
C LEU A 232 10.21 23.58 5.92
N MET A 233 11.22 23.94 6.72
CA MET A 233 11.37 25.27 7.31
C MET A 233 12.09 26.24 6.37
N SER A 234 12.90 25.75 5.45
CA SER A 234 13.57 26.57 4.43
C SER A 234 12.78 26.65 3.11
N GLY A 235 12.93 27.78 2.40
CA GLY A 235 12.37 27.94 1.06
C GLY A 235 12.88 26.91 0.06
N ASP A 236 14.18 26.60 0.13
CA ASP A 236 14.82 25.60 -0.73
C ASP A 236 14.29 24.19 -0.47
N GLY A 237 14.10 23.80 0.80
CA GLY A 237 13.55 22.49 1.12
C GLY A 237 12.07 22.36 0.76
N LYS A 238 11.26 23.43 0.92
CA LYS A 238 9.90 23.48 0.36
C LYS A 238 9.92 23.28 -1.16
N ASN A 239 10.80 23.97 -1.90
CA ASN A 239 10.90 23.82 -3.36
C ASN A 239 11.29 22.41 -3.78
N ARG A 240 12.28 21.80 -3.10
CA ARG A 240 12.68 20.40 -3.35
C ARG A 240 11.55 19.40 -3.09
N PHE A 241 10.74 19.64 -2.05
CA PHE A 241 9.54 18.85 -1.80
C PHE A 241 8.55 18.97 -2.96
N LYS A 242 8.22 20.21 -3.40
CA LYS A 242 7.31 20.45 -4.53
C LYS A 242 7.76 19.71 -5.79
N GLU A 243 9.01 19.84 -6.18
CA GLU A 243 9.57 19.18 -7.37
C GLU A 243 9.45 17.65 -7.27
N LYS A 244 9.84 17.07 -6.13
CA LYS A 244 9.80 15.62 -5.95
C LYS A 244 8.36 15.11 -5.89
N PHE A 245 7.46 15.84 -5.25
CA PHE A 245 6.03 15.51 -5.20
C PHE A 245 5.44 15.42 -6.62
N PHE A 246 5.61 16.44 -7.45
CA PHE A 246 5.05 16.44 -8.80
C PHE A 246 5.74 15.43 -9.73
N LYS A 247 7.03 15.16 -9.53
CA LYS A 247 7.73 14.10 -10.26
C LYS A 247 7.18 12.70 -9.91
N MET A 248 6.93 12.44 -8.62
CA MET A 248 6.49 11.13 -8.15
C MET A 248 5.00 10.90 -8.29
N HIS A 249 4.17 11.91 -8.07
CA HIS A 249 2.71 11.80 -7.98
C HIS A 249 1.95 12.58 -9.06
N GLY A 250 2.66 13.34 -9.90
CA GLY A 250 2.07 14.09 -10.99
C GLY A 250 1.56 13.21 -12.14
N ARG A 251 1.04 13.88 -13.18
CA ARG A 251 0.47 13.22 -14.36
C ARG A 251 1.56 12.42 -15.09
N GLY A 252 1.35 11.11 -15.22
CA GLY A 252 2.18 10.26 -16.07
C GLY A 252 3.34 9.56 -15.36
N ASN A 253 3.29 9.42 -14.04
CA ASN A 253 4.27 8.60 -13.33
C ASN A 253 4.17 7.11 -13.70
N ILE A 254 5.28 6.40 -13.54
CA ILE A 254 5.40 4.96 -13.77
C ILE A 254 4.54 4.14 -12.79
N THR A 255 4.26 4.69 -11.61
CA THR A 255 3.50 4.00 -10.55
C THR A 255 1.99 4.09 -10.71
N LYS A 256 1.49 4.87 -11.69
CA LYS A 256 0.07 5.19 -11.94
C LYS A 256 -0.67 5.89 -10.79
N GLN A 257 0.04 6.38 -9.77
CA GLN A 257 -0.55 7.14 -8.66
C GLN A 257 -0.68 8.62 -9.01
N ASN A 258 -1.75 9.01 -9.71
CA ASN A 258 -1.91 10.37 -10.20
C ASN A 258 -2.64 11.27 -9.19
N THR A 259 -1.91 11.84 -8.23
CA THR A 259 -2.53 12.69 -7.19
C THR A 259 -3.10 14.00 -7.74
N GLY A 260 -2.72 14.40 -8.97
CA GLY A 260 -3.38 15.49 -9.68
C GLY A 260 -4.85 15.20 -10.04
N GLN A 261 -5.37 14.02 -9.73
CA GLN A 261 -6.79 13.70 -9.76
C GLN A 261 -7.50 14.00 -8.42
N PHE A 262 -6.75 14.16 -7.33
CA PHE A 262 -7.27 14.32 -5.97
C PHE A 262 -6.97 15.69 -5.36
N LEU A 263 -5.91 16.38 -5.80
CA LEU A 263 -5.48 17.66 -5.25
C LEU A 263 -5.47 18.76 -6.32
N THR A 264 -6.09 19.90 -6.00
CA THR A 264 -5.94 21.17 -6.72
C THR A 264 -4.69 21.93 -6.24
N ASN A 265 -4.31 23.00 -6.94
CA ASN A 265 -3.16 23.82 -6.55
C ASN A 265 -3.33 24.43 -5.13
N ASP A 266 -4.50 25.01 -4.83
CA ASP A 266 -4.78 25.59 -3.52
C ASP A 266 -4.80 24.53 -2.40
N GLN A 267 -5.20 23.30 -2.72
CA GLN A 267 -5.13 22.17 -1.79
C GLN A 267 -3.70 21.70 -1.55
N PHE A 268 -2.85 21.75 -2.58
CA PHE A 268 -1.43 21.45 -2.43
C PHE A 268 -0.71 22.47 -1.53
N ASP A 269 -1.03 23.75 -1.64
CA ASP A 269 -0.46 24.77 -0.75
C ASP A 269 -0.93 24.58 0.70
N ALA A 270 -2.18 24.16 0.93
CA ALA A 270 -2.67 23.78 2.27
C ALA A 270 -1.92 22.57 2.84
N LEU A 271 -1.67 21.55 2.01
CA LEU A 271 -0.87 20.38 2.37
C LEU A 271 0.56 20.78 2.76
N LEU A 272 1.18 21.68 2.00
CA LEU A 272 2.51 22.17 2.29
C LEU A 272 2.56 22.99 3.58
N GLU A 273 1.52 23.81 3.84
CA GLU A 273 1.41 24.58 5.08
C GLU A 273 1.28 23.66 6.30
N PHE A 274 0.46 22.62 6.20
CA PHE A 274 0.38 21.58 7.23
C PHE A 274 1.75 20.95 7.53
N LEU A 275 2.45 20.50 6.48
CA LEU A 275 3.76 19.86 6.64
C LEU A 275 4.82 20.82 7.19
N HIS A 276 4.75 22.11 6.83
CA HIS A 276 5.59 23.15 7.39
C HIS A 276 5.33 23.33 8.89
N GLU A 277 4.07 23.45 9.30
CA GLU A 277 3.73 23.71 10.70
C GLU A 277 4.13 22.55 11.62
N ILE A 278 3.90 21.31 11.21
CA ILE A 278 4.37 20.15 12.00
C ILE A 278 5.89 20.02 12.00
N SER A 279 6.59 20.52 10.98
CA SER A 279 8.06 20.59 11.00
C SER A 279 8.56 21.63 11.99
N ALA A 280 7.83 22.73 12.17
CA ALA A 280 8.15 23.77 13.14
C ALA A 280 7.89 23.35 14.61
N ASN A 281 6.98 22.39 14.82
CA ASN A 281 6.59 21.90 16.14
C ASN A 281 7.44 20.70 16.63
N ASN A 282 8.29 20.12 15.78
CA ASN A 282 9.22 19.03 16.12
C ASN A 282 10.61 19.57 16.43
#